data_AF-A0A0C1Y8G3-F1
#
_entry.id   AF-A0A0C1Y8G3-F1
#
_cell.length_a   1.000
_cell.length_b   1.000
_cell.length_c   1.000
_cell.angle_alpha   90.00
_cell.angle_beta   90.00
_cell.angle_gamma   90.00
#
_symmetry.space_group_name_H-M   'P 1'
#
loop_
_entity.id
_entity.type
_entity.pdbx_description
1 polymer ?
#
loop_
_entity_poly.entity_id
_entity_poly.type
_entity_poly.pdbx_seq_one_letter_code
_entity_poly.pdbx_strand_id
1 'polypeptide(L)'
;MKKALSGLRAWLVQRVTAVYMLLFCIIALLRLAAGRPHSYDEWRAWLAAPLTRTAIALFFAALLLHAWVGLRDVMMDYVQPLALRVALLALLAFALGGMALWVARILLLAPA
;
A
#
# COMPACT_ATOMS: atom_id res chain seq x y z
N MET A 1 23.94 -17.05 11.90
CA MET A 1 23.98 -16.66 10.47
C MET A 1 22.54 -16.41 9.99
N LYS A 2 22.25 -15.21 9.41
CA LYS A 2 20.99 -14.73 8.73
C LYS A 2 20.59 -13.27 9.06
N LYS A 3 21.54 -12.32 9.20
CA LYS A 3 21.21 -10.86 9.29
C LYS A 3 21.42 -10.11 7.96
N ALA A 4 22.40 -10.49 7.14
CA ALA A 4 22.68 -9.80 5.88
C ALA A 4 21.58 -9.98 4.81
N LEU A 5 20.97 -11.16 4.73
CA LEU A 5 19.93 -11.48 3.74
C LEU A 5 18.58 -10.79 4.03
N SER A 6 18.30 -10.38 5.27
CA SER A 6 17.05 -9.68 5.59
C SER A 6 17.07 -8.22 5.14
N GLY A 7 18.24 -7.56 5.22
CA GLY A 7 18.42 -6.18 4.79
C GLY A 7 18.21 -5.99 3.29
N LEU A 8 18.83 -6.85 2.46
CA LEU A 8 18.67 -6.79 1.01
C LEU A 8 17.21 -7.01 0.57
N ARG A 9 16.50 -7.95 1.22
CA ARG A 9 15.08 -8.19 0.93
C ARG A 9 14.21 -6.98 1.28
N ALA A 10 14.39 -6.41 2.47
CA ALA A 10 13.66 -5.22 2.89
C ALA A 10 13.95 -4.03 1.97
N TRP A 11 15.22 -3.85 1.58
CA TRP A 11 15.64 -2.85 0.62
C TRP A 11 14.93 -3.03 -0.74
N LEU A 12 14.91 -4.25 -1.27
CA LEU A 12 14.30 -4.53 -2.57
C LEU A 12 12.79 -4.27 -2.55
N VAL A 13 12.10 -4.73 -1.50
CA VAL A 13 10.66 -4.47 -1.30
C VAL A 13 10.38 -2.97 -1.33
N GLN A 14 11.19 -2.17 -0.62
CA GLN A 14 11.06 -0.71 -0.62
C GLN A 14 11.15 -0.09 -2.02
N ARG A 15 12.13 -0.52 -2.83
CA ARG A 15 12.37 0.09 -4.16
C ARG A 15 11.31 -0.34 -5.17
N VAL A 16 10.99 -1.63 -5.22
CA VAL A 16 9.97 -2.17 -6.15
C VAL A 16 8.61 -1.56 -5.86
N THR A 17 8.21 -1.48 -4.59
CA THR A 17 6.93 -0.86 -4.19
C THR A 17 6.91 0.63 -4.52
N ALA A 18 7.98 1.37 -4.25
CA ALA A 18 8.07 2.80 -4.58
C ALA A 18 7.93 3.07 -6.08
N VAL A 19 8.66 2.31 -6.92
CA VAL A 19 8.58 2.46 -8.39
C VAL A 19 7.17 2.17 -8.89
N TYR A 20 6.55 1.08 -8.42
CA TYR A 20 5.18 0.75 -8.81
C TYR A 20 4.20 1.86 -8.40
N MET A 21 4.27 2.32 -7.15
CA MET A 21 3.40 3.37 -6.63
C MET A 21 3.56 4.69 -7.41
N LEU A 22 4.80 5.07 -7.73
CA LEU A 22 5.08 6.25 -8.53
C LEU A 22 4.43 6.17 -9.91
N LEU A 23 4.64 5.05 -10.61
CA LEU A 23 4.05 4.83 -11.94
C LEU A 23 2.52 4.82 -11.87
N PHE A 24 1.95 4.15 -10.88
CA PHE A 24 0.50 4.14 -10.66
C PHE A 24 -0.04 5.57 -10.45
N CYS A 25 0.58 6.36 -9.58
CA CYS A 25 0.16 7.74 -9.33
C CYS A 25 0.22 8.60 -10.60
N ILE A 26 1.32 8.53 -11.36
CA ILE A 26 1.48 9.27 -12.61
C ILE A 26 0.37 8.88 -13.60
N ILE A 27 0.16 7.59 -13.83
CA ILE A 27 -0.85 7.10 -14.78
C ILE A 27 -2.26 7.49 -14.33
N ALA A 28 -2.57 7.36 -13.05
CA ALA A 28 -3.88 7.72 -12.51
C ALA A 28 -4.15 9.23 -12.67
N LEU A 29 -3.16 10.08 -12.38
CA LEU A 29 -3.27 11.53 -12.58
C LEU A 29 -3.44 11.90 -14.05
N LEU A 30 -2.66 11.30 -14.96
CA LEU A 30 -2.81 11.52 -16.41
C LEU A 30 -4.20 11.08 -16.91
N ARG A 31 -4.69 9.93 -16.43
CA ARG A 31 -6.02 9.41 -16.78
C ARG A 31 -7.14 10.36 -16.33
N LEU A 32 -7.01 10.94 -15.14
CA LEU A 32 -7.97 11.91 -14.61
C LEU A 32 -7.87 13.26 -15.34
N ALA A 33 -6.67 13.70 -15.71
CA ALA A 33 -6.47 14.93 -16.48
C ALA A 33 -7.04 14.82 -17.91
N ALA A 34 -6.87 13.67 -18.57
CA ALA A 34 -7.30 13.46 -19.96
C ALA A 34 -8.79 13.15 -20.13
N GLY A 35 -9.49 12.68 -19.09
CA GLY A 35 -10.89 12.28 -19.22
C GLY A 35 -11.53 11.84 -17.91
N ARG A 36 -11.54 12.71 -16.90
CA ARG A 36 -12.17 12.41 -15.61
C ARG A 36 -13.63 11.95 -15.78
N PRO A 37 -14.10 10.98 -14.98
CA PRO A 37 -15.52 10.66 -14.93
C PRO A 37 -16.33 11.86 -14.43
N HIS A 38 -17.46 12.13 -15.07
CA HIS A 38 -18.32 13.30 -14.79
C HIS A 38 -19.54 12.97 -13.94
N SER A 39 -19.85 11.69 -13.75
CA SER A 39 -20.98 11.21 -12.96
C SER A 39 -20.56 10.07 -12.03
N TYR A 40 -21.38 9.81 -11.00
CA TYR A 40 -21.18 8.69 -10.08
C TYR A 40 -21.12 7.35 -10.83
N ASP A 41 -21.99 7.15 -11.81
CA ASP A 41 -22.04 5.91 -12.58
C ASP A 41 -20.79 5.69 -13.43
N GLU A 42 -20.24 6.75 -14.04
CA GLU A 42 -18.96 6.67 -14.76
C GLU A 42 -17.78 6.37 -13.81
N TRP A 43 -17.78 6.96 -12.61
CA TRP A 43 -16.79 6.65 -11.58
C TRP A 43 -16.86 5.17 -11.18
N ARG A 44 -18.07 4.67 -10.89
CA ARG A 44 -18.29 3.28 -10.51
C ARG A 44 -17.85 2.34 -11.64
N ALA A 45 -18.26 2.60 -12.87
CA ALA A 45 -17.91 1.77 -14.03
C ALA A 45 -16.38 1.72 -14.26
N TRP A 46 -15.69 2.86 -14.14
CA TRP A 46 -14.25 2.90 -14.30
C TRP A 46 -13.50 2.12 -13.20
N LEU A 47 -13.92 2.26 -11.94
CA LEU A 47 -13.31 1.56 -10.81
C LEU A 47 -13.65 0.05 -10.79
N ALA A 48 -14.82 -0.33 -11.30
CA ALA A 48 -15.24 -1.72 -11.44
C ALA A 48 -14.53 -2.45 -12.60
N ALA A 49 -13.97 -1.71 -13.57
CA ALA A 49 -13.24 -2.29 -14.69
C ALA A 49 -12.09 -3.20 -14.18
N PRO A 50 -11.96 -4.44 -14.69
CA PRO A 50 -11.02 -5.43 -14.12
C PRO A 50 -9.59 -4.92 -14.00
N LEU A 51 -9.07 -4.26 -15.04
CA LEU A 51 -7.71 -3.73 -15.04
C LEU A 51 -7.51 -2.63 -13.98
N THR A 52 -8.44 -1.68 -13.89
CA THR A 52 -8.39 -0.60 -12.88
C THR A 52 -8.42 -1.19 -11.48
N ARG A 53 -9.33 -2.14 -11.24
CA ARG A 53 -9.51 -2.80 -9.95
C ARG A 53 -8.27 -3.57 -9.53
N THR A 54 -7.66 -4.33 -10.45
CA THR A 54 -6.39 -5.05 -10.20
C THR A 54 -5.24 -4.08 -9.96
N ALA A 55 -5.13 -2.98 -10.72
CA ALA A 55 -4.09 -1.98 -10.51
C ALA A 55 -4.22 -1.30 -9.13
N ILE A 56 -5.44 -0.94 -8.71
CA ILE A 56 -5.69 -0.39 -7.37
C ILE A 56 -5.34 -1.40 -6.29
N ALA A 57 -5.72 -2.68 -6.46
CA ALA A 57 -5.37 -3.73 -5.50
C ALA A 57 -3.85 -3.87 -5.32
N LEU A 58 -3.11 -3.89 -6.43
CA LEU A 58 -1.65 -3.94 -6.41
C LEU A 58 -1.02 -2.67 -5.81
N PHE A 59 -1.60 -1.49 -6.06
CA PHE A 59 -1.15 -0.24 -5.43
C PHE A 59 -1.26 -0.30 -3.91
N PHE A 60 -2.40 -0.71 -3.38
CA PHE A 60 -2.56 -0.82 -1.93
C PHE A 60 -1.68 -1.92 -1.33
N ALA A 61 -1.51 -3.06 -2.01
CA ALA A 61 -0.54 -4.08 -1.58
C ALA A 61 0.89 -3.51 -1.52
N ALA A 62 1.30 -2.77 -2.55
CA ALA A 62 2.61 -2.10 -2.57
C ALA A 62 2.74 -1.07 -1.44
N LEU A 63 1.74 -0.21 -1.25
CA LEU A 63 1.71 0.81 -0.20
C LEU A 63 1.80 0.19 1.20
N LEU A 64 1.06 -0.88 1.47
CA LEU A 64 1.07 -1.55 2.79
C LEU A 64 2.44 -2.17 3.08
N LEU A 65 3.05 -2.82 2.08
CA LEU A 65 4.42 -3.37 2.22
C LEU A 65 5.47 -2.27 2.39
N HIS A 66 5.34 -1.17 1.64
CA HIS A 66 6.20 0.00 1.73
C HIS A 66 6.12 0.66 3.10
N ALA A 67 4.90 0.88 3.60
CA ALA A 67 4.65 1.46 4.92
C ALA A 67 5.17 0.55 6.05
N TRP A 68 4.94 -0.77 5.95
CA TRP A 68 5.43 -1.73 6.96
C TRP A 68 6.95 -1.67 7.11
N VAL A 69 7.69 -1.79 6.00
CA VAL A 69 9.15 -1.79 6.05
C VAL A 69 9.68 -0.44 6.52
N GLY A 70 9.15 0.66 5.98
CA GLY A 70 9.64 2.01 6.28
C GLY A 70 9.41 2.41 7.73
N LEU A 71 8.17 2.26 8.21
CA LEU A 71 7.83 2.63 9.59
C LEU A 71 8.46 1.70 10.62
N ARG A 72 8.61 0.40 10.31
CA ARG A 72 9.38 -0.52 11.17
C ARG A 72 10.81 -0.01 11.34
N ASP A 73 11.48 0.35 10.25
CA ASP A 73 12.89 0.77 10.30
C ASP A 73 13.04 2.08 11.09
N VAL A 74 12.14 3.06 10.88
CA VAL A 74 12.06 4.28 11.71
C VAL A 74 11.90 3.94 13.20
N MET A 75 11.00 3.02 13.55
CA MET A 75 10.81 2.63 14.95
C MET A 75 12.03 1.93 15.54
N MET A 76 12.73 1.10 14.75
CA MET A 76 13.95 0.42 15.19
C MET A 76 15.09 1.41 15.47
N ASP A 77 15.19 2.48 14.68
CA ASP A 77 16.26 3.47 14.79
C ASP A 77 16.00 4.49 15.90
N TYR A 78 14.74 4.94 16.06
CA TYR A 78 14.43 6.09 16.92
C TYR A 78 13.71 5.73 18.23
N VAL A 79 13.02 4.59 18.33
CA VAL A 79 12.31 4.20 19.57
C VAL A 79 13.23 3.33 20.44
N GLN A 80 13.87 3.96 21.42
CA GLN A 80 14.85 3.30 22.29
C GLN A 80 14.19 2.34 23.31
N PRO A 81 13.13 2.73 24.05
CA PRO A 81 12.56 1.85 25.07
C PRO A 81 11.91 0.62 24.44
N LEU A 82 12.37 -0.58 24.82
CA LEU A 82 11.95 -1.84 24.19
C LEU A 82 10.44 -2.06 24.25
N ALA A 83 9.83 -1.86 25.42
CA ALA A 83 8.40 -2.07 25.63
C ALA A 83 7.56 -1.15 24.72
N LEU A 84 7.95 0.13 24.62
CA LEU A 84 7.29 1.09 23.75
C LEU A 84 7.43 0.71 22.27
N ARG A 85 8.65 0.32 21.84
CA ARG A 85 8.89 -0.10 20.46
C ARG A 85 8.05 -1.31 20.07
N VAL A 86 7.97 -2.32 20.93
CA VAL A 86 7.15 -3.51 20.68
C VAL A 86 5.67 -3.16 20.60
N ALA A 87 5.16 -2.30 21.50
CA ALA A 87 3.78 -1.84 21.46
C ALA A 87 3.46 -1.08 20.16
N LEU A 88 4.34 -0.18 19.72
CA LEU A 88 4.18 0.58 18.48
C LEU A 88 4.25 -0.31 17.23
N LEU A 89 5.17 -1.29 17.20
CA LEU A 89 5.25 -2.25 16.10
C LEU A 89 4.01 -3.14 16.02
N ALA A 90 3.46 -3.56 17.16
CA ALA A 90 2.21 -4.30 17.20
C ALA A 90 1.04 -3.44 16.71
N LEU A 91 0.92 -2.21 17.19
CA LEU A 91 -0.11 -1.26 16.75
C LEU A 91 -0.02 -1.01 15.24
N LEU A 92 1.19 -0.80 14.72
CA LEU A 92 1.43 -0.65 13.29
C LEU A 92 0.96 -1.88 12.50
N ALA A 93 1.33 -3.08 12.94
CA ALA A 93 0.91 -4.32 12.29
C ALA A 93 -0.62 -4.48 12.26
N PHE A 94 -1.29 -4.22 13.39
CA PHE A 94 -2.76 -4.27 13.46
C PHE A 94 -3.42 -3.20 12.59
N ALA A 95 -2.91 -1.97 12.59
CA ALA A 95 -3.43 -0.89 11.77
C ALA A 95 -3.31 -1.22 10.26
N LEU A 96 -2.12 -1.62 9.81
CA LEU A 96 -1.91 -2.00 8.40
C LEU A 96 -2.71 -3.24 8.00
N GLY A 97 -2.82 -4.24 8.90
CA GLY A 97 -3.68 -5.41 8.69
C GLY A 97 -5.16 -5.05 8.57
N GLY A 98 -5.65 -4.15 9.43
CA GLY A 98 -7.01 -3.62 9.36
C GLY A 98 -7.27 -2.86 8.05
N MET A 99 -6.31 -2.03 7.61
CA MET A 99 -6.40 -1.34 6.32
C MET A 99 -6.41 -2.33 5.15
N ALA A 100 -5.59 -3.39 5.20
CA ALA A 100 -5.56 -4.43 4.18
C ALA A 100 -6.92 -5.14 4.05
N LEU A 101 -7.51 -5.55 5.17
CA LEU A 101 -8.83 -6.17 5.21
C LEU A 101 -9.92 -5.21 4.71
N TRP A 102 -9.83 -3.93 5.07
CA TRP A 102 -10.80 -2.94 4.64
C TRP A 102 -10.72 -2.66 3.13
N VAL A 103 -9.52 -2.53 2.57
CA VAL A 103 -9.31 -2.43 1.12
C VAL A 103 -9.83 -3.67 0.41
N ALA A 104 -9.51 -4.86 0.90
CA ALA A 104 -10.00 -6.12 0.33
C ALA A 104 -11.53 -6.17 0.35
N ARG A 105 -12.16 -5.77 1.47
CA ARG A 105 -13.63 -5.68 1.58
C ARG A 105 -14.21 -4.75 0.51
N ILE A 106 -13.65 -3.55 0.33
CA ILE A 106 -14.11 -2.59 -0.69
C ILE A 106 -13.92 -3.19 -2.08
N LEU A 107 -12.75 -3.74 -2.39
CA LEU A 107 -12.44 -4.24 -3.72
C LEU A 107 -13.08 -5.58 -4.05
N LEU A 108 -13.58 -6.35 -3.08
CA LEU A 108 -14.27 -7.62 -3.36
C LEU A 108 -15.79 -7.48 -3.29
N LEU A 109 -16.29 -6.61 -2.41
CA LEU A 109 -17.72 -6.47 -2.15
C LEU A 109 -18.34 -5.23 -2.80
N ALA A 110 -17.53 -4.34 -3.41
CA ALA A 110 -18.11 -3.26 -4.20
C ALA A 110 -18.88 -3.86 -5.39
N PRO A 111 -20.18 -3.55 -5.53
CA PRO A 111 -20.95 -3.96 -6.69
C PRO A 111 -20.36 -3.30 -7.95
N ALA A 112 -20.38 -4.04 -9.05
CA ALA A 112 -20.03 -3.52 -10.37
C ALA A 112 -21.00 -2.43 -10.82
#